data_AF-A0A951B4F3-F1
#
_entry.id   AF-A0A951B4F3-F1
#
_cell.length_a   1.000
_cell.length_b   1.000
_cell.length_c   1.000
_cell.angle_alpha   90.00
_cell.angle_beta   90.00
_cell.angle_gamma   90.00
#
_symmetry.space_group_name_H-M   'P 1'
#
loop_
_entity.id
_entity.type
_entity.pdbx_description
1 polymer ?
#
loop_
_entity_poly.entity_id
_entity_poly.type
_entity_poly.pdbx_seq_one_letter_code
_entity_poly.pdbx_strand_id
1 'polypeptide(L)'
;DNSGYSTGIQQKYQGLLITEVPLEVEGKIVPPGSYGFGTSSETHYDILDINANEIAGGTVQPADASKNRPVPLRVTLNPDNSVTVAMGKRAFSLKPAVH
;
A
#
# COMPACT_ATOMS: atom_id res chain seq x y z
N ASP A 1 -16.40 19.47 15.10
CA ASP A 1 -17.38 19.14 14.06
C ASP A 1 -16.64 18.49 12.90
N ASN A 2 -16.87 17.21 12.67
CA ASN A 2 -16.50 16.53 11.42
C ASN A 2 -17.40 15.31 11.17
N SER A 3 -18.65 15.35 11.69
CA SER A 3 -19.59 14.22 11.69
C SER A 3 -20.31 14.01 10.35
N GLY A 4 -19.82 14.62 9.26
CA GLY A 4 -20.52 14.65 7.97
C GLY A 4 -19.76 14.07 6.77
N TYR A 5 -18.44 13.83 6.86
CA TYR A 5 -17.69 13.27 5.73
C TYR A 5 -17.68 11.74 5.79
N SER A 6 -18.69 11.19 5.12
CA SER A 6 -18.77 9.85 4.52
C SER A 6 -17.65 8.88 4.91
N THR A 7 -17.99 8.03 5.88
CA THR A 7 -17.22 6.88 6.36
C THR A 7 -16.87 5.85 5.27
N GLY A 8 -17.33 6.03 4.03
CA GLY A 8 -17.05 5.16 2.89
C GLY A 8 -15.70 5.39 2.21
N ILE A 9 -15.22 6.64 2.10
CA ILE A 9 -13.90 6.96 1.51
C ILE A 9 -12.76 6.61 2.49
N GLN A 10 -13.09 6.60 3.78
CA GLN A 10 -12.16 6.53 4.91
C GLN A 10 -11.48 5.15 5.08
N GLN A 11 -11.90 4.10 4.37
CA GLN A 11 -11.38 2.74 4.58
C GLN A 11 -10.23 2.35 3.64
N LYS A 12 -10.08 3.01 2.48
CA LYS A 12 -9.02 2.67 1.51
C LYS A 12 -7.70 3.42 1.75
N TYR A 13 -7.78 4.63 2.27
CA TYR A 13 -6.62 5.47 2.55
C TYR A 13 -6.06 5.19 3.94
N GLN A 14 -4.93 4.49 4.01
CA GLN A 14 -4.24 4.17 5.26
C GLN A 14 -2.88 4.89 5.36
N GLY A 15 -2.30 5.29 4.23
CA GLY A 15 -1.07 6.06 4.21
C GLY A 15 -0.82 6.80 2.89
N LEU A 16 0.27 7.58 2.88
CA LEU A 16 0.80 8.28 1.71
C LEU A 16 2.07 7.59 1.23
N LEU A 17 2.12 7.28 -0.06
CA LEU A 17 3.27 6.73 -0.76
C LEU A 17 3.84 7.80 -1.68
N ILE A 18 5.11 8.16 -1.49
CA ILE A 18 5.84 9.07 -2.37
C ILE A 18 6.98 8.29 -3.02
N THR A 19 7.08 8.36 -4.34
CA THR A 19 8.07 7.61 -5.12
C THR A 19 8.85 8.53 -6.05
N GLU A 20 10.16 8.32 -6.12
CA GLU A 20 11.07 9.03 -7.03
C GLU A 20 11.40 8.21 -8.29
N VAL A 21 11.02 6.93 -8.29
CA VAL A 21 11.22 5.98 -9.39
C VAL A 21 9.90 5.31 -9.76
N PRO A 22 9.73 4.86 -11.03
CA PRO A 22 8.57 4.07 -11.38
C PRO A 22 8.54 2.78 -10.56
N LEU A 23 7.35 2.41 -10.10
CA LEU A 23 7.11 1.14 -9.42
C LEU A 23 6.40 0.17 -10.35
N GLU A 24 6.76 -1.10 -10.25
CA GLU A 24 5.99 -2.19 -10.83
C GLU A 24 5.11 -2.84 -9.77
N VAL A 25 3.82 -2.92 -10.05
CA VAL A 25 2.79 -3.43 -9.15
C VAL A 25 1.89 -4.38 -9.94
N GLU A 26 2.07 -5.69 -9.75
CA GLU A 26 1.31 -6.74 -10.46
C GLU A 26 1.29 -6.53 -12.00
N GLY A 27 2.43 -6.14 -12.58
CA GLY A 27 2.56 -5.85 -14.02
C GLY A 27 2.05 -4.48 -14.48
N LYS A 28 1.53 -3.65 -13.57
CA LYS A 28 1.21 -2.23 -13.84
C LYS A 28 2.39 -1.34 -13.45
N ILE A 29 2.68 -0.35 -14.28
CA ILE A 29 3.66 0.68 -13.98
C ILE A 29 2.97 1.86 -13.30
N VAL A 30 3.40 2.17 -12.08
CA VAL A 30 3.03 3.39 -11.37
C VAL A 30 4.19 4.38 -11.53
N PRO A 31 3.99 5.54 -12.18
CA PRO A 31 5.07 6.50 -12.38
C PRO A 31 5.55 7.12 -11.05
N PRO A 32 6.68 7.84 -11.04
CA PRO A 32 7.06 8.67 -9.89
C PRO A 32 5.95 9.66 -9.53
N GLY A 33 5.66 9.81 -8.24
CA GLY A 33 4.58 10.68 -7.80
C GLY A 33 4.19 10.51 -6.33
N SER A 34 3.04 11.08 -5.99
CA SER A 34 2.41 10.96 -4.66
C SER A 34 1.07 10.24 -4.80
N TYR A 35 0.89 9.20 -3.99
CA TYR A 35 -0.22 8.27 -4.07
C TYR A 35 -0.77 7.94 -2.70
N GLY A 36 -2.07 7.65 -2.64
CA GLY A 36 -2.62 6.94 -1.50
C GLY A 36 -2.24 5.47 -1.51
N PHE A 37 -2.19 4.84 -0.35
CA PHE A 37 -2.23 3.39 -0.26
C PHE A 37 -3.05 2.90 0.93
N GLY A 38 -3.51 1.67 0.85
CA GLY A 38 -4.14 0.97 1.97
C GLY A 38 -4.73 -0.37 1.54
N THR A 39 -5.60 -0.94 2.36
CA THR A 39 -6.25 -2.23 2.07
C THR A 39 -7.76 -2.06 2.02
N SER A 40 -8.37 -2.17 0.84
CA SER A 40 -9.83 -2.18 0.70
C SER A 40 -10.49 -3.47 1.20
N SER A 41 -9.73 -4.56 1.30
CA SER A 41 -10.23 -5.85 1.81
C SER A 41 -9.18 -6.62 2.60
N GLU A 42 -9.54 -7.80 3.09
CA GLU A 42 -8.61 -8.72 3.75
C GLU A 42 -7.54 -9.29 2.85
N THR A 43 -7.78 -9.26 1.54
CA THR A 43 -6.96 -9.93 0.54
C THR A 43 -6.39 -8.96 -0.48
N HIS A 44 -6.84 -7.70 -0.51
CA HIS A 44 -6.45 -6.73 -1.53
C HIS A 44 -5.87 -5.46 -0.91
N TYR A 45 -4.77 -4.97 -1.49
CA TYR A 45 -4.26 -3.62 -1.26
C TYR A 45 -4.44 -2.76 -2.50
N ASP A 46 -4.63 -1.46 -2.27
CA ASP A 46 -4.88 -0.45 -3.29
C ASP A 46 -3.75 0.58 -3.24
N ILE A 47 -3.32 1.02 -4.41
CA ILE A 47 -2.60 2.28 -4.64
C ILE A 47 -3.57 3.22 -5.35
N LEU A 48 -3.70 4.44 -4.82
CA LEU A 48 -4.77 5.36 -5.16
C LEU A 48 -4.22 6.65 -5.76
N ASP A 49 -4.90 7.18 -6.77
CA ASP A 49 -4.70 8.58 -7.20
C ASP A 49 -5.29 9.55 -6.16
N ILE A 50 -4.99 10.85 -6.30
CA ILE A 50 -5.49 11.92 -5.41
C ILE A 50 -7.03 11.98 -5.27
N ASN A 51 -7.78 11.36 -6.19
CA ASN A 51 -9.24 11.32 -6.20
C ASN A 51 -9.80 10.03 -5.60
N ALA A 52 -8.95 9.18 -5.00
CA ALA A 52 -9.33 7.88 -4.43
C ALA A 52 -9.64 6.78 -5.45
N ASN A 53 -9.25 6.95 -6.72
CA ASN A 53 -9.37 5.88 -7.71
C ASN A 53 -8.20 4.91 -7.59
N GLU A 54 -8.49 3.61 -7.66
CA GLU A 54 -7.45 2.59 -7.72
C GLU A 54 -6.70 2.66 -9.06
N ILE A 55 -5.40 2.92 -9.00
CA ILE A 55 -4.52 2.93 -10.18
C ILE A 55 -3.71 1.64 -10.29
N ALA A 56 -3.40 1.02 -9.15
CA ALA A 56 -2.74 -0.27 -9.05
C ALA A 56 -3.11 -0.92 -7.71
N GLY A 57 -2.81 -2.20 -7.56
CA GLY A 57 -3.16 -2.97 -6.39
C GLY A 57 -2.83 -4.44 -6.59
N GLY A 58 -2.94 -5.21 -5.52
CA GLY A 58 -2.59 -6.63 -5.56
C GLY A 58 -2.98 -7.35 -4.29
N THR A 59 -2.47 -8.58 -4.15
CA THR A 59 -2.83 -9.43 -3.02
C THR A 59 -2.01 -9.06 -1.78
N VAL A 60 -2.66 -8.88 -0.63
CA VAL A 60 -1.93 -8.73 0.63
C VAL A 60 -1.36 -10.06 1.11
N GLN A 61 -0.19 -9.98 1.73
CA GLN A 61 0.48 -11.07 2.40
C GLN A 61 0.21 -10.96 3.92
N PRO A 62 0.22 -12.09 4.66
CA PRO A 62 0.23 -12.04 6.12
C PRO A 62 1.47 -11.30 6.61
N ALA A 63 1.29 -10.33 7.52
CA ALA A 63 2.42 -9.70 8.20
C ALA A 63 2.98 -10.68 9.23
N ASP A 64 3.92 -11.53 8.79
CA ASP A 64 4.73 -12.43 9.62
C ASP A 64 3.91 -13.28 10.62
N ALA A 65 3.63 -14.53 10.25
CA ALA A 65 2.83 -15.46 11.06
C ALA A 65 3.38 -15.72 12.47
N SER A 66 4.66 -15.40 12.74
CA SER A 66 5.26 -15.53 14.07
C SER A 66 4.92 -14.38 15.03
N LYS A 67 4.32 -13.29 14.54
CA LYS A 67 4.00 -12.11 15.34
C LYS A 67 2.56 -12.16 15.86
N ASN A 68 2.42 -12.47 17.14
CA ASN A 68 1.13 -12.47 17.85
C ASN A 68 0.49 -11.07 18.01
N ARG A 69 1.21 -9.99 17.72
CA ARG A 69 0.73 -8.61 17.88
C ARG A 69 0.68 -7.89 16.52
N PRO A 70 -0.40 -7.12 16.23
CA PRO A 70 -0.43 -6.26 15.06
C PRO A 70 0.80 -5.34 15.04
N VAL A 71 1.45 -5.23 13.89
CA VAL A 71 2.58 -4.32 13.73
C VAL A 71 2.09 -2.91 13.43
N PRO A 72 2.75 -1.85 13.94
CA PRO A 72 2.53 -0.50 13.42
C PRO A 72 2.93 -0.45 11.93
N LEU A 73 2.56 0.63 11.24
CA LEU A 73 3.07 0.89 9.89
C LEU A 73 4.59 0.79 9.90
N ARG A 74 5.14 -0.15 9.14
CA ARG A 74 6.56 -0.42 9.02
C ARG A 74 6.93 -0.60 7.57
N VAL A 75 8.01 0.08 7.17
CA VAL A 75 8.60 -0.04 5.85
C VAL A 75 9.93 -0.76 5.99
N THR A 76 10.14 -1.82 5.21
CA THR A 76 11.37 -2.62 5.21
C THR A 76 11.94 -2.63 3.80
N LEU A 77 13.21 -2.26 3.65
CA LEU A 77 13.96 -2.47 2.41
C LEU A 77 14.50 -3.89 2.39
N ASN A 78 14.25 -4.61 1.30
CA ASN A 78 14.72 -5.97 1.08
C ASN A 78 16.02 -5.99 0.25
N PRO A 79 16.80 -7.09 0.30
CA PRO A 79 18.06 -7.20 -0.46
C PRO A 79 17.92 -7.11 -1.98
N ASP A 80 16.72 -7.36 -2.52
CA ASP A 80 16.40 -7.25 -3.95
C ASP A 80 15.90 -5.84 -4.35
N ASN A 81 16.12 -4.84 -3.50
CA ASN A 81 15.62 -3.47 -3.62
C ASN A 81 14.08 -3.33 -3.61
N SER A 82 13.34 -4.40 -3.34
CA SER A 82 11.92 -4.27 -3.07
C SER A 82 11.68 -3.66 -1.68
N VAL A 83 10.54 -3.00 -1.54
CA VAL A 83 10.11 -2.39 -0.28
C VAL A 83 8.86 -3.10 0.19
N THR A 84 8.92 -3.70 1.39
CA THR A 84 7.75 -4.28 2.04
C THR A 84 7.13 -3.26 2.99
N VAL A 85 5.86 -2.97 2.77
CA VAL A 85 5.02 -2.15 3.65
C VAL A 85 4.15 -3.10 4.47
N ALA A 86 4.32 -3.08 5.80
CA ALA A 86 3.53 -3.87 6.74
C ALA A 86 2.65 -2.96 7.61
N MET A 87 1.38 -3.31 7.73
CA MET A 87 0.36 -2.60 8.52
C MET A 87 -0.55 -3.59 9.23
N GLY A 88 -0.55 -3.57 10.56
CA GLY A 88 -1.36 -4.46 11.36
C GLY A 88 -0.96 -5.92 11.17
N LYS A 89 -1.83 -6.72 10.56
CA LYS A 89 -1.57 -8.13 10.23
C LYS A 89 -1.35 -8.37 8.73
N ARG A 90 -1.23 -7.31 7.94
CA ARG A 90 -1.13 -7.36 6.48
C ARG A 90 0.17 -6.71 6.01
N ALA A 91 0.70 -7.20 4.92
CA ALA A 91 1.86 -6.63 4.25
C ALA A 91 1.71 -6.72 2.74
N PHE A 92 2.40 -5.86 2.01
CA PHE A 92 2.57 -5.99 0.57
C PHE A 92 3.96 -5.47 0.19
N SER A 93 4.46 -5.90 -0.96
CA SER A 93 5.78 -5.52 -1.45
C SER A 93 5.67 -4.78 -2.77
N LEU A 94 6.44 -3.71 -2.88
CA LEU A 94 6.56 -2.88 -4.07
C LEU A 94 7.97 -3.02 -4.62
N LYS A 95 8.12 -3.01 -5.94
CA LYS A 95 9.43 -3.12 -6.60
C LYS A 95 9.63 -1.92 -7.51
N PRO A 96 10.84 -1.34 -7.58
CA PRO A 96 11.18 -0.45 -8.68
C PRO A 96 10.98 -1.17 -10.01
N ALA A 97 10.36 -0.50 -10.99
CA ALA A 97 10.30 -1.02 -12.34
C ALA A 97 11.72 -1.05 -12.93
N VAL A 98 12.16 -2.22 -13.37
CA VAL A 98 13.45 -2.38 -14.06
C VAL A 98 13.28 -1.88 -15.50
N HIS A 99 14.22 -1.07 -15.98
CA HIS A 99 14.28 -0.67 -17.39
C HIS A 99 14.53 -1.85 -18.33
#